data_AF-A0A3D3L6L0-F1
#
_entry.id   AF-A0A3D3L6L0-F1
#
_cell.length_a   1.000
_cell.length_b   1.000
_cell.length_c   1.000
_cell.angle_alpha   90.00
_cell.angle_beta   90.00
_cell.angle_gamma   90.00
#
_symmetry.space_group_name_H-M   'P 1'
#
loop_
_entity.id
_entity.type
_entity.pdbx_description
1 polymer ?
#
loop_
_entity_poly.entity_id
_entity_poly.type
_entity_poly.pdbx_seq_one_letter_code
_entity_poly.pdbx_strand_id
1 'polypeptide(L)' 'PGYHMNKRHWNTVVLDGSVPAVLVREMVRHSYDLVVAGLSAKARRALQTG' A
#
# COMPACT_ATOMS: atom_id res chain seq x y z
N PRO A 1 10.18 -6.69 8.67
CA PRO A 1 9.42 -7.84 8.10
C PRO A 1 8.10 -8.03 8.87
N GLY A 2 6.96 -7.79 8.23
CA GLY A 2 5.64 -7.92 8.88
C GLY A 2 5.41 -9.37 9.28
N TYR A 3 5.09 -9.60 10.55
CA TYR A 3 4.78 -10.93 11.06
C TYR A 3 3.51 -11.43 10.32
N HIS A 4 3.63 -12.55 9.60
CA HIS A 4 2.64 -13.15 8.67
C HIS A 4 2.51 -12.61 7.22
N MET A 5 3.38 -11.71 6.74
CA MET A 5 3.29 -11.22 5.35
C MET A 5 4.39 -11.78 4.43
N ASN A 6 4.09 -11.90 3.12
CA ASN A 6 5.08 -12.33 2.13
C ASN A 6 6.20 -11.29 2.00
N LYS A 7 7.40 -11.66 2.48
CA LYS A 7 8.58 -10.80 2.55
C LYS A 7 9.11 -10.32 1.18
N ARG A 8 8.64 -10.89 0.06
CA ARG A 8 8.98 -10.39 -1.28
C ARG A 8 8.21 -9.13 -1.67
N HIS A 9 7.05 -8.88 -1.08
CA HIS A 9 6.16 -7.79 -1.48
C HIS A 9 5.91 -6.78 -0.35
N TRP A 10 6.28 -7.11 0.88
CA TRP A 10 5.93 -6.33 2.07
C TRP A 10 7.14 -5.89 2.85
N ASN A 11 7.26 -4.57 3.00
CA ASN A 11 8.23 -3.92 3.88
C ASN A 11 7.55 -3.52 5.20
N THR A 12 8.31 -3.51 6.29
CA THR A 12 7.87 -2.89 7.55
C THR A 12 8.52 -1.53 7.66
N VAL A 13 7.72 -0.50 7.90
CA VAL A 13 8.21 0.85 8.19
C VAL A 13 7.87 1.17 9.64
N VAL A 14 8.85 1.56 10.43
CA VAL A 14 8.65 2.04 11.80
C VAL A 14 8.34 3.54 11.72
N LEU A 15 7.23 3.97 12.35
CA LEU A 15 6.77 5.37 12.31
C LEU A 15 7.24 6.13 13.56
N ASP A 16 8.55 6.16 13.79
CA ASP A 16 9.22 6.86 14.90
C ASP A 16 9.71 8.27 14.52
N GLY A 17 9.36 8.74 13.32
CA GLY A 17 9.80 10.04 12.79
C GLY A 17 11.10 9.99 11.98
N SER A 18 11.79 8.83 11.91
CA SER A 18 12.99 8.65 11.07
C SER A 18 12.69 8.73 9.57
N VAL A 19 11.44 8.46 9.17
CA VAL A 19 10.96 8.57 7.79
C VAL A 19 10.07 9.82 7.66
N PRO A 20 10.34 10.73 6.71
CA PRO A 20 9.52 11.91 6.49
C PRO A 20 8.05 11.54 6.22
N ALA A 21 7.12 12.25 6.85
CA ALA A 21 5.68 11.99 6.71
C ALA A 21 5.18 12.07 5.25
N VAL A 22 5.82 12.90 4.42
CA VAL A 22 5.50 12.98 2.98
C VAL A 22 5.80 11.66 2.28
N LEU A 23 6.95 11.05 2.58
CA LEU A 23 7.38 9.80 1.98
C LEU A 23 6.48 8.64 2.46
N VAL A 24 6.10 8.62 3.74
CA VAL A 24 5.14 7.63 4.25
C VAL A 24 3.81 7.69 3.48
N ARG A 25 3.30 8.90 3.19
CA ARG A 25 2.08 9.07 2.40
C ARG A 25 2.23 8.59 0.96
N GLU A 26 3.38 8.85 0.34
CA GLU A 26 3.70 8.34 -1.00
C GLU A 26 3.78 6.81 -1.03
N MET A 27 4.43 6.20 -0.03
CA MET A 27 4.51 4.74 0.10
C MET A 27 3.13 4.11 0.26
N VAL A 28 2.23 4.71 1.05
CA VAL A 28 0.84 4.27 1.20
C VAL A 28 0.10 4.35 -0.14
N ARG A 29 0.22 5.48 -0.85
CA ARG A 29 -0.41 5.67 -2.17
C ARG A 29 0.07 4.63 -3.17
N HIS A 30 1.39 4.46 -3.32
CA HIS A 30 1.95 3.47 -4.24
C HIS A 30 1.53 2.05 -3.89
N SER A 31 1.49 1.70 -2.60
CA SER A 31 1.02 0.37 -2.17
C SER A 31 -0.44 0.13 -2.54
N TYR A 32 -1.30 1.14 -2.34
CA TYR A 32 -2.70 1.07 -2.77
C TYR A 32 -2.83 0.92 -4.29
N ASP A 33 -2.12 1.73 -5.07
CA ASP A 33 -2.16 1.69 -6.53
C ASP A 33 -1.74 0.32 -7.07
N LEU A 34 -0.70 -0.30 -6.49
CA LEU A 34 -0.25 -1.64 -6.85
C LEU A 34 -1.32 -2.71 -6.57
N VAL A 35 -2.01 -2.64 -5.43
CA VAL A 35 -3.11 -3.57 -5.10
C VAL A 35 -4.27 -3.37 -6.08
N VAL A 36 -4.69 -2.12 -6.30
CA VAL A 36 -5.80 -1.79 -7.21
C VAL A 36 -5.49 -2.24 -8.64
N ALA A 37 -4.26 -2.07 -9.12
CA ALA A 37 -3.84 -2.54 -10.44
C ALA A 37 -4.01 -4.06 -10.62
N GLY A 38 -3.87 -4.84 -9.53
CA GLY A 38 -4.08 -6.29 -9.53
C GLY A 38 -5.55 -6.74 -9.44
N LEU A 39 -6.49 -5.82 -9.20
CA LEU A 39 -7.90 -6.16 -9.05
C LEU A 39 -8.61 -6.36 -10.40
N SER A 40 -9.63 -7.24 -10.39
CA SER A 40 -10.54 -7.40 -11.53
C SER A 40 -11.24 -6.08 -11.87
N ALA A 41 -11.67 -5.93 -13.13
CA ALA A 41 -12.38 -4.73 -13.57
C ALA A 41 -13.66 -4.46 -12.74
N LYS A 42 -14.37 -5.53 -12.32
CA LYS A 42 -15.54 -5.42 -11.45
C LYS A 42 -15.17 -4.84 -10.08
N ALA A 43 -14.12 -5.37 -9.45
CA ALA A 43 -13.67 -4.91 -8.14
C ALA A 43 -13.13 -3.47 -8.18
N ARG A 44 -12.38 -3.09 -9.23
CA ARG A 44 -11.91 -1.71 -9.42
C ARG A 44 -13.06 -0.71 -9.54
N ARG A 45 -14.10 -1.03 -10.33
CA ARG A 45 -15.26 -0.15 -10.48
C ARG A 45 -15.98 0.09 -9.15
N ALA A 46 -16.08 -0.93 -8.29
CA ALA A 46 -16.71 -0.77 -6.98
C ALA A 46 -15.97 0.21 -6.04
N LEU A 47 -14.67 0.43 -6.25
CA LEU A 47 -13.87 1.38 -5.48
C LEU A 47 -13.95 2.83 -6.01
N GLN A 48 -14.46 3.02 -7.22
CA GLN A 48 -14.54 4.34 -7.88
C GLN A 48 -15.89 5.04 -7.65
N THR A 49 -16.87 4.34 -7.09
CA THR A 49 -18.26 4.84 -6.92
C THR A 49 -18.52 5.45 -5.54
N GLY A 50 -17.49 6.03 -4.89
CA GLY A 50 -17.58 6.65 -3.56
C GLY A 50 -17.52 8.17 -3.61
#